data_AF-A0A0Q7XCD5-F1
#
_entry.id   AF-A0A0Q7XCD5-F1
#
_cell.length_a   1.000
_cell.length_b   1.000
_cell.length_c   1.000
_cell.angle_alpha   90.00
_cell.angle_beta   90.00
_cell.angle_gamma   90.00
#
_symmetry.space_group_name_H-M   'P 1'
#
loop_
_entity.id
_entity.type
_entity.pdbx_description
1 polymer ?
#
loop_
_entity_poly.entity_id
_entity_poly.type
_entity_poly.pdbx_seq_one_letter_code
_entity_poly.pdbx_strand_id
1 'polypeptide(L)'
;MMQTLKQVASEYSKALNDAAKSAVPGEPEAQLTTPVANLLVQLSEIYKVGDLTLIRETRLDRTRPDFAVFLTKAGKTYQKVLVSTQN
;
A
#
# COMPACT_ATOMS: atom_id res chain seq x y z
N MET A 1 -10.34 18.82 1.48
CA MET A 1 -9.25 19.37 0.63
C MET A 1 -8.64 18.22 -0.15
N MET A 2 -8.43 18.37 -1.46
CA MET A 2 -7.76 17.33 -2.25
C MET A 2 -6.24 17.44 -2.00
N GLN A 3 -5.59 16.35 -1.59
CA GLN A 3 -4.15 16.36 -1.33
C GLN A 3 -3.36 16.52 -2.64
N THR A 4 -2.22 17.20 -2.57
CA THR A 4 -1.28 17.31 -3.69
C THR A 4 -0.30 16.14 -3.70
N LEU A 5 0.27 15.81 -4.86
CA LEU A 5 1.32 14.78 -4.97
C LEU A 5 2.50 15.03 -4.01
N LYS A 6 2.87 16.31 -3.82
CA LYS A 6 3.94 16.70 -2.89
C LYS A 6 3.57 16.38 -1.43
N GLN A 7 2.32 16.61 -1.03
CA GLN A 7 1.84 16.26 0.31
C GLN A 7 1.84 14.75 0.52
N VAL A 8 1.27 13.99 -0.41
CA VAL A 8 1.26 12.52 -0.38
C VAL A 8 2.68 11.94 -0.29
N ALA A 9 3.61 12.44 -1.09
CA ALA A 9 5.01 12.00 -1.05
C ALA A 9 5.68 12.32 0.30
N SER A 10 5.38 13.47 0.90
CA SER A 10 5.88 13.86 2.21
C SER A 10 5.30 13.00 3.33
N GLU A 11 4.00 12.71 3.28
CA GLU A 11 3.31 11.84 4.25
C GLU A 11 3.86 10.40 4.18
N TYR A 12 4.04 9.87 2.97
CA TYR A 12 4.65 8.57 2.76
C TYR A 12 6.09 8.50 3.28
N SER A 13 6.93 9.49 2.94
CA SER A 13 8.32 9.55 3.43
C SER A 13 8.39 9.63 4.96
N LYS A 14 7.51 10.43 5.57
CA LYS A 14 7.40 10.50 7.03
C LYS A 14 7.01 9.14 7.63
N ALA A 15 5.97 8.49 7.08
CA ALA A 15 5.51 7.20 7.55
C ALA A 15 6.57 6.09 7.43
N LEU A 16 7.37 6.10 6.36
CA LEU A 16 8.52 5.20 6.21
C LEU A 16 9.59 5.44 7.27
N ASN A 17 9.96 6.69 7.50
CA ASN A 17 10.97 7.04 8.50
C ASN A 17 10.49 6.71 9.93
N ASP A 18 9.21 6.90 10.22
CA ASP A 18 8.62 6.53 11.50
C ASP A 18 8.58 5.01 11.67
N ALA A 19 8.23 4.26 10.62
CA ALA A 19 8.27 2.79 10.61
C ALA A 19 9.70 2.26 10.85
N ALA A 20 10.70 2.81 10.17
CA ALA A 20 12.11 2.40 10.32
C ALA A 20 12.69 2.69 11.72
N LYS A 21 12.14 3.67 12.44
CA LYS A 21 12.55 4.01 13.82
C LYS A 21 11.76 3.25 14.88
N SER A 22 10.72 2.53 14.49
CA SER A 22 9.85 1.83 15.42
C SER A 22 10.58 0.65 16.05
N ALA A 23 10.64 0.63 17.38
CA ALA A 23 11.14 -0.50 18.16
C ALA A 23 10.12 -1.66 18.25
N VAL A 24 9.01 -1.61 17.50
CA VAL A 24 7.99 -2.65 17.51
C VAL A 24 8.56 -3.93 16.88
N PRO A 25 8.69 -5.03 17.63
CA PRO A 25 9.12 -6.31 17.08
C PRO A 25 8.03 -6.82 16.14
N GLY A 26 8.28 -6.72 14.84
CA GLY A 26 7.41 -7.20 13.78
C GLY A 26 8.24 -7.48 12.53
N GLU A 27 7.69 -8.29 11.62
CA GLU A 27 8.33 -8.52 10.33
C GLU A 27 8.58 -7.16 9.64
N PRO A 28 9.80 -6.84 9.19
CA PRO A 28 10.12 -5.55 8.57
C PRO A 28 9.16 -5.19 7.41
N GLU A 29 8.69 -6.20 6.69
CA GLU A 29 7.75 -6.07 5.58
C GLU A 29 6.33 -5.67 6.03
N ALA A 30 5.92 -6.11 7.23
CA ALA A 30 4.65 -5.74 7.84
C ALA A 30 4.62 -4.24 8.21
N GLN A 31 5.77 -3.67 8.56
CA GLN A 31 5.89 -2.25 8.90
C GLN A 31 5.75 -1.34 7.67
N LEU A 32 6.13 -1.84 6.48
CA LEU A 32 5.99 -1.14 5.21
C LEU A 32 4.58 -1.25 4.60
N THR A 33 3.77 -2.17 5.11
CA THR A 33 2.46 -2.48 4.52
C THR A 33 1.53 -1.25 4.52
N THR A 34 1.36 -0.63 5.68
CA THR A 34 0.44 0.51 5.85
C THR A 34 0.89 1.75 5.07
N PRO A 35 2.17 2.19 5.12
CA PRO A 35 2.64 3.31 4.31
C PRO A 35 2.39 3.12 2.81
N VAL A 36 2.66 1.92 2.27
CA VAL A 36 2.48 1.62 0.85
C VAL A 36 0.99 1.60 0.46
N ALA A 37 0.14 0.99 1.29
CA ALA A 37 -1.31 0.98 1.04
C ALA A 37 -1.89 2.40 1.02
N ASN A 38 -1.54 3.23 1.99
CA ASN A 38 -2.02 4.60 2.07
C ASN A 38 -1.56 5.44 0.88
N LEU A 39 -0.28 5.31 0.49
CA LEU A 39 0.26 5.99 -0.70
C LEU A 39 -0.55 5.64 -1.95
N LEU A 40 -0.79 4.36 -2.20
CA LEU A 40 -1.47 3.91 -3.41
C LEU A 40 -2.94 4.34 -3.45
N VAL A 41 -3.64 4.31 -2.30
CA VAL A 41 -5.01 4.83 -2.19
C VAL A 41 -5.04 6.33 -2.47
N GLN A 42 -4.19 7.12 -1.81
CA GLN A 42 -4.12 8.58 -2.03
C GLN A 42 -3.77 8.94 -3.48
N LEU A 43 -2.89 8.18 -4.14
CA LEU A 43 -2.60 8.38 -5.56
C LEU A 43 -3.81 8.07 -6.44
N SER A 44 -4.59 7.04 -6.11
CA SER A 44 -5.80 6.70 -6.85
C SER A 44 -6.84 7.83 -6.80
N GLU A 45 -6.94 8.51 -5.66
CA GLU A 45 -7.79 9.69 -5.45
C GLU A 45 -7.30 10.90 -6.27
N ILE A 46 -5.99 11.23 -6.20
CA ILE A 46 -5.39 12.35 -6.95
C ILE A 46 -5.63 12.21 -8.45
N TYR A 47 -5.40 11.01 -8.98
CA TYR A 47 -5.47 10.74 -10.42
C TYR A 47 -6.85 10.26 -10.88
N LYS A 48 -7.83 10.17 -9.97
CA LYS A 48 -9.20 9.71 -10.25
C LYS A 48 -9.22 8.38 -11.03
N VAL A 49 -8.36 7.44 -10.61
CA VAL A 49 -8.18 6.16 -11.31
C VAL A 49 -9.36 5.21 -11.04
N GLY A 50 -10.03 5.38 -9.90
CA GLY A 50 -11.12 4.54 -9.40
C GLY A 50 -10.92 4.28 -7.91
N ASP A 51 -11.78 3.45 -7.32
CA ASP A 51 -11.68 3.08 -5.91
C ASP A 51 -10.64 1.97 -5.76
N LEU A 52 -9.49 2.31 -5.18
CA LEU A 52 -8.42 1.37 -4.91
C LEU A 52 -8.54 0.81 -3.49
N THR A 53 -8.45 -0.50 -3.35
CA THR A 53 -8.36 -1.19 -2.05
C THR A 53 -7.18 -2.13 -2.06
N LEU A 54 -6.37 -2.09 -1.01
CA LEU A 54 -5.29 -3.04 -0.79
C LEU A 54 -5.63 -3.92 0.40
N ILE A 55 -5.53 -5.23 0.21
CA ILE A 55 -5.71 -6.22 1.25
C ILE A 55 -4.34 -6.86 1.48
N ARG A 56 -3.80 -6.70 2.70
CA ARG A 56 -2.62 -7.45 3.12
C ARG A 56 -3.01 -8.92 3.25
N GLU A 57 -2.33 -9.80 2.54
CA GLU A 57 -2.53 -11.23 2.71
C GLU A 57 -1.64 -11.74 3.84
N THR A 58 -2.21 -12.55 4.75
CA THR A 58 -1.42 -13.17 5.83
C THR A 58 -0.70 -14.38 5.25
N ARG A 59 0.61 -14.50 5.51
CA ARG A 59 1.43 -15.63 5.07
C ARG A 59 0.91 -16.92 5.72
N LEU A 60 0.11 -17.71 4.99
CA LEU A 60 -0.28 -19.07 5.38
C LEU A 60 0.71 -20.12 4.81
N ASP A 61 1.47 -19.76 3.79
CA ASP A 61 2.52 -20.56 3.16
C ASP A 61 3.66 -19.69 2.58
N ARG A 62 4.77 -20.33 2.22
CA ARG A 62 6.08 -19.69 1.92
C ARG A 62 6.12 -18.82 0.66
N THR A 63 5.03 -18.74 -0.11
CA THR A 63 4.99 -18.06 -1.41
C THR A 63 3.63 -17.40 -1.60
N ARG A 64 3.33 -16.38 -0.80
CA ARG A 64 2.19 -15.52 -1.06
C ARG A 64 2.57 -14.04 -1.18
N PRO A 65 1.75 -13.28 -1.91
CA PRO A 65 1.93 -11.85 -2.16
C PRO A 65 1.74 -11.04 -0.88
N ASP A 66 2.44 -9.93 -0.75
CA ASP A 66 2.25 -9.04 0.39
C ASP A 66 0.93 -8.26 0.27
N PHE A 67 0.39 -8.11 -0.96
CA PHE A 67 -0.88 -7.44 -1.22
C PHE A 67 -1.71 -8.07 -2.34
N ALA A 68 -3.02 -8.15 -2.11
CA ALA A 68 -4.02 -8.16 -3.17
C ALA A 68 -4.53 -6.73 -3.39
N VAL A 69 -4.52 -6.28 -4.64
CA VAL A 69 -4.96 -4.96 -5.07
C VAL A 69 -6.27 -5.11 -5.84
N PHE A 70 -7.29 -4.38 -5.42
CA PHE A 70 -8.58 -4.27 -6.10
C PHE A 70 -8.75 -2.83 -6.58
N LEU A 71 -9.07 -2.65 -7.85
CA LEU A 71 -9.42 -1.36 -8.42
C LEU A 71 -10.82 -1.46 -9.00
N THR A 72 -11.75 -0.70 -8.45
CA THR A 72 -13.11 -0.60 -8.99
C THR A 72 -13.25 0.69 -9.79
N LYS A 73 -13.59 0.57 -11.07
CA LYS A 73 -13.78 1.70 -11.99
C LYS A 73 -14.97 1.42 -12.90
N ALA A 74 -15.93 2.34 -12.94
CA ALA A 74 -17.12 2.26 -13.80
C ALA A 74 -17.87 0.91 -13.68
N GLY A 75 -18.04 0.42 -12.45
CA GLY A 75 -18.74 -0.84 -12.18
C GLY A 75 -17.95 -2.12 -12.51
N LYS A 76 -16.68 -2.00 -12.93
CA LYS A 76 -15.78 -3.15 -13.16
C LYS A 76 -14.71 -3.18 -12.09
N THR A 77 -14.44 -4.36 -11.54
CA THR A 77 -13.36 -4.59 -10.59
C THR A 77 -12.21 -5.32 -11.27
N TYR A 78 -11.02 -4.75 -11.16
CA TYR A 78 -9.76 -5.33 -11.60
C TYR A 78 -8.99 -5.79 -10.37
N GLN A 79 -8.50 -7.03 -10.39
CA GLN A 79 -7.72 -7.58 -9.31
C GLN A 79 -6.30 -7.86 -9.81
N LYS A 80 -5.30 -7.41 -9.05
CA LYS A 80 -3.91 -7.78 -9.26
C LYS A 80 -3.24 -8.11 -7.94
N VAL A 81 -2.31 -9.03 -8.01
CA VAL A 81 -1.57 -9.54 -6.87
C VAL A 81 -0.14 -9.00 -6.94
N LEU A 82 0.34 -8.40 -5.84
CA LEU A 82 1.69 -7.83 -5.73
C LEU A 82 2.52 -8.66 -4.77
N VAL A 83 3.58 -9.28 -5.30
CA VAL A 83 4.53 -10.09 -4.55
C VAL A 83 5.83 -9.29 -4.39
N SER A 84 6.29 -9.06 -3.17
CA SER A 84 7.67 -8.63 -2.93
C SER A 84 8.58 -9.83 -3.20
N THR A 85 9.22 -9.86 -4.37
CA THR A 85 10.33 -10.78 -4.58
C THR A 85 11.51 -10.27 -3.76
N GLN A 86 11.78 -10.91 -2.62
CA GLN A 86 13.09 -10.79 -1.98
C GLN A 86 14.11 -11.45 -2.91
N ASN A 87 14.99 -10.65 -3.52
CA ASN A 87 16.24 -11.10 -4.12
C ASN A 87 17.37 -10.83 -3.13
#